data_AF-A0A0N4Z1E9-F1
#
_entry.id   AF-A0A0N4Z1E9-F1
#
_cell.length_a   1.000
_cell.length_b   1.000
_cell.length_c   1.000
_cell.angle_alpha   90.00
_cell.angle_beta   90.00
_cell.angle_gamma   90.00
#
_symmetry.space_group_name_H-M   'P 1'
#
loop_
_entity.id
_entity.type
_entity.pdbx_description
1 polymer ?
#
loop_
_entity_poly.entity_id
_entity_poly.type
_entity_poly.pdbx_seq_one_letter_code
_entity_poly.pdbx_strand_id
1 'polypeptide(L)'
;RDHYISLNLEKISQERNKSVTIQTTKFNSSQVLTYNIGYDYHSFMHLKSNAFRNDNTTTLNSTIISQYNDMMGQQMDLSFADLKLLNYHFCNKSSKTKEKKINCQNGGFINPKNKSKCICPNGFGLPYCAKLSKNSDECKNKNPYINLNSTVMNITLKENGNYSCNYLVKAPEGQRIKILLKEVNTKAVKKGQKCSPEMGLEIKHRSDFAPAGLCLCGRYSNLKLKSKGNKVMILYRGKGEFNKFSLRLKAVPRTNGTESEAKETTQVVTTTTKKETTIKKKKEVKKKDQKKDKKKN
;
A
#
# COMPACT_ATOMS: atom_id res chain seq x y z
N ARG A 1 -10.80 -13.22 -5.21
CA ARG A 1 -11.07 -12.39 -4.01
C ARG A 1 -10.61 -13.10 -2.74
N ASP A 2 -11.05 -14.33 -2.51
CA ASP A 2 -10.83 -15.06 -1.24
C ASP A 2 -9.35 -15.34 -0.90
N HIS A 3 -8.47 -15.42 -1.90
CA HIS A 3 -7.01 -15.46 -1.69
C HIS A 3 -6.39 -14.14 -1.18
N TYR A 4 -7.15 -13.04 -1.17
CA TYR A 4 -6.65 -11.70 -0.82
C TYR A 4 -7.32 -11.15 0.45
N ILE A 5 -8.57 -11.49 0.70
CA ILE A 5 -9.31 -10.99 1.85
C ILE A 5 -10.11 -12.09 2.54
N SER A 6 -10.17 -11.99 3.85
CA SER A 6 -11.02 -12.80 4.72
C SER A 6 -11.99 -11.91 5.48
N LEU A 7 -13.23 -12.37 5.62
CA LEU A 7 -14.29 -11.70 6.38
C LEU A 7 -14.46 -12.41 7.73
N ASN A 8 -14.40 -11.66 8.82
CA ASN A 8 -14.72 -12.16 10.16
C ASN A 8 -16.20 -11.92 10.43
N LEU A 9 -17.01 -12.98 10.25
CA LEU A 9 -18.45 -12.95 10.42
C LEU A 9 -18.89 -12.70 11.87
N GLU A 10 -18.13 -13.15 12.86
CA GLU A 10 -18.46 -12.97 14.29
C GLU A 10 -18.44 -11.50 14.70
N LYS A 11 -17.70 -10.65 13.98
CA LYS A 11 -17.56 -9.22 14.27
C LYS A 11 -18.51 -8.34 13.46
N ILE A 12 -19.40 -8.95 12.69
CA ILE A 12 -20.40 -8.24 11.88
C ILE A 12 -21.63 -7.95 12.74
N SER A 13 -22.17 -6.75 12.60
CA SER A 13 -23.44 -6.38 13.23
C SER A 13 -24.59 -7.18 12.62
N GLN A 14 -25.38 -7.86 13.46
CA GLN A 14 -26.53 -8.66 13.02
C GLN A 14 -27.54 -7.83 12.19
N GLU A 15 -27.72 -6.56 12.52
CA GLU A 15 -28.59 -5.63 11.77
C GLU A 15 -28.12 -5.39 10.34
N ARG A 16 -26.84 -5.66 10.03
CA ARG A 16 -26.24 -5.44 8.70
C ARG A 16 -26.16 -6.70 7.85
N ASN A 17 -26.73 -7.82 8.29
CA ASN A 17 -26.66 -9.11 7.58
C ASN A 17 -27.12 -9.02 6.11
N LYS A 18 -28.16 -8.23 5.81
CA LYS A 18 -28.62 -8.00 4.42
C LYS A 18 -27.56 -7.28 3.59
N SER A 19 -27.00 -6.19 4.10
CA SER A 19 -25.94 -5.43 3.41
C SER A 19 -24.67 -6.26 3.21
N VAL A 20 -24.31 -7.08 4.19
CA VAL A 20 -23.18 -8.01 4.12
C VAL A 20 -23.43 -9.01 3.00
N THR A 21 -24.61 -9.62 2.94
CA THR A 21 -24.96 -10.61 1.91
C THR A 21 -24.83 -9.99 0.51
N ILE A 22 -25.41 -8.82 0.28
CA ILE A 22 -25.36 -8.15 -1.02
C ILE A 22 -23.91 -7.81 -1.42
N GLN A 23 -23.15 -7.16 -0.53
CA GLN A 23 -21.80 -6.67 -0.87
C GLN A 23 -20.73 -7.76 -0.88
N THR A 24 -20.99 -8.91 -0.24
CA THR A 24 -20.05 -10.04 -0.18
C THR A 24 -20.49 -11.24 -1.01
N THR A 25 -21.57 -11.10 -1.79
CA THR A 25 -21.98 -12.08 -2.79
C THR A 25 -20.77 -12.44 -3.66
N LYS A 26 -20.59 -13.75 -3.87
CA LYS A 26 -19.52 -14.30 -4.71
C LYS A 26 -20.07 -14.50 -6.11
N PHE A 27 -19.29 -14.08 -7.08
CA PHE A 27 -19.55 -14.33 -8.50
C PHE A 27 -18.50 -15.28 -9.05
N ASN A 28 -18.92 -16.14 -9.97
CA ASN A 28 -18.00 -17.02 -10.70
C ASN A 28 -17.09 -16.20 -11.62
N SER A 29 -15.91 -16.73 -11.93
CA SER A 29 -14.96 -16.08 -12.84
C SER A 29 -15.55 -15.84 -14.23
N SER A 30 -16.51 -16.66 -14.67
CA SER A 30 -17.23 -16.48 -15.93
C SER A 30 -18.21 -15.28 -15.92
N GLN A 31 -18.64 -14.83 -14.74
CA GLN A 31 -19.58 -13.72 -14.59
C GLN A 31 -18.88 -12.36 -14.45
N VAL A 32 -17.56 -12.34 -14.27
CA VAL A 32 -16.81 -11.12 -13.97
C VAL A 32 -15.59 -11.00 -14.87
N LEU A 33 -15.53 -9.91 -15.63
CA LEU A 33 -14.37 -9.57 -16.45
C LEU A 33 -13.36 -8.76 -15.62
N THR A 34 -12.26 -9.41 -15.24
CA THR A 34 -11.15 -8.76 -14.51
C THR A 34 -10.02 -8.32 -15.42
N TYR A 35 -10.01 -8.78 -16.68
CA TYR A 35 -8.95 -8.55 -17.67
C TYR A 35 -7.54 -8.85 -17.14
N ASN A 36 -7.42 -9.86 -16.27
CA ASN A 36 -6.18 -10.25 -15.58
C ASN A 36 -5.52 -9.13 -14.75
N ILE A 37 -6.28 -8.09 -14.39
CA ILE A 37 -5.82 -7.05 -13.47
C ILE A 37 -5.84 -7.64 -12.06
N GLY A 38 -4.72 -7.49 -11.34
CA GLY A 38 -4.58 -8.00 -9.99
C GLY A 38 -5.55 -7.33 -9.00
N TYR A 39 -5.85 -8.02 -7.90
CA TYR A 39 -6.67 -7.45 -6.81
C TYR A 39 -6.05 -6.15 -6.28
N ASP A 40 -6.83 -5.08 -6.16
CA ASP A 40 -6.34 -3.79 -5.66
C ASP A 40 -6.98 -3.43 -4.32
N TYR A 41 -6.18 -3.46 -3.24
CA TYR A 41 -6.62 -3.04 -1.91
C TYR A 41 -6.92 -1.54 -1.82
N HIS A 42 -6.39 -0.76 -2.77
CA HIS A 42 -6.59 0.69 -2.88
C HIS A 42 -7.65 1.07 -3.92
N SER A 43 -8.39 0.10 -4.48
CA SER A 43 -9.49 0.42 -5.38
C SER A 43 -10.50 1.34 -4.69
N PHE A 44 -11.02 2.31 -5.44
CA PHE A 44 -12.09 3.21 -4.99
C PHE A 44 -13.35 2.43 -4.56
N MET A 45 -13.56 1.26 -5.17
CA MET A 45 -14.69 0.37 -4.90
C MET A 45 -14.42 -0.63 -3.77
N HIS A 46 -13.21 -0.63 -3.19
CA HIS A 46 -12.89 -1.56 -2.11
C HIS A 46 -13.57 -1.12 -0.81
N LEU A 47 -14.22 -2.06 -0.11
CA LEU A 47 -14.80 -1.79 1.20
C LEU A 47 -13.73 -1.38 2.21
N LYS A 48 -14.08 -0.57 3.20
CA LYS A 48 -13.18 -0.31 4.33
C LYS A 48 -12.90 -1.64 5.05
N SER A 49 -11.70 -1.79 5.63
CA SER A 49 -11.31 -2.93 6.47
C SER A 49 -12.26 -3.17 7.66
N ASN A 50 -13.10 -2.19 7.92
CA ASN A 50 -14.05 -2.13 8.98
C ASN A 50 -15.51 -2.07 8.57
N ALA A 51 -15.82 -2.47 7.33
CA ALA A 51 -17.19 -2.51 6.87
C ALA A 51 -18.07 -3.39 7.77
N PHE A 52 -19.36 -3.11 7.81
CA PHE A 52 -20.36 -3.94 8.50
C PHE A 52 -20.29 -4.02 10.05
N ARG A 53 -19.42 -3.25 10.71
CA ARG A 53 -19.33 -3.19 12.18
C ARG A 53 -20.17 -2.08 12.82
N ASN A 54 -20.40 -2.21 14.13
CA ASN A 54 -20.98 -1.16 14.98
C ASN A 54 -19.91 -0.35 15.75
N ASP A 55 -18.69 -0.88 15.90
CA ASP A 55 -17.65 -0.31 16.75
C ASP A 55 -16.35 0.00 15.99
N ASN A 56 -15.18 -0.19 16.61
CA ASN A 56 -13.88 -0.04 15.98
C ASN A 56 -13.14 -1.32 15.54
N THR A 57 -13.82 -2.48 15.48
CA THR A 57 -13.22 -3.79 15.14
C THR A 57 -12.95 -4.04 13.65
N THR A 58 -11.81 -4.63 13.30
CA THR A 58 -11.56 -5.02 11.90
C THR A 58 -12.39 -6.25 11.53
N THR A 59 -13.20 -6.14 10.49
CA THR A 59 -14.09 -7.20 9.97
C THR A 59 -13.58 -7.79 8.66
N LEU A 60 -12.88 -6.99 7.86
CA LEU A 60 -12.28 -7.40 6.61
C LEU A 60 -10.76 -7.29 6.72
N ASN A 61 -10.07 -8.42 6.59
CA ASN A 61 -8.63 -8.52 6.73
C ASN A 61 -7.98 -9.00 5.45
N SER A 62 -6.81 -8.45 5.12
CA SER A 62 -5.94 -9.04 4.11
C SER A 62 -5.39 -10.37 4.60
N THR A 63 -5.41 -11.38 3.73
CA THR A 63 -4.78 -12.69 3.95
C THR A 63 -3.29 -12.67 3.62
N ILE A 64 -2.79 -11.61 2.97
CA ILE A 64 -1.40 -11.49 2.53
C ILE A 64 -0.54 -10.84 3.60
N ILE A 65 -0.94 -9.65 4.07
CA ILE A 65 -0.29 -8.94 5.18
C ILE A 65 -1.25 -7.89 5.74
N SER A 66 -1.34 -7.76 7.07
CA SER A 66 -2.36 -6.95 7.73
C SER A 66 -2.28 -5.45 7.41
N GLN A 67 -1.12 -4.91 7.04
CA GLN A 67 -0.96 -3.49 6.70
C GLN A 67 -1.75 -3.09 5.44
N TYR A 68 -2.14 -4.03 4.58
CA TYR A 68 -3.09 -3.72 3.51
C TYR A 68 -4.45 -3.22 4.03
N ASN A 69 -4.83 -3.56 5.27
CA ASN A 69 -6.06 -3.08 5.89
C ASN A 69 -6.09 -1.55 6.07
N ASP A 70 -4.91 -0.92 6.17
CA ASP A 70 -4.77 0.54 6.32
C ASP A 70 -5.06 1.29 5.01
N MET A 71 -5.05 0.57 3.88
CA MET A 71 -5.30 1.11 2.54
C MET A 71 -6.77 0.99 2.11
N MET A 72 -7.49 0.02 2.67
CA MET A 72 -8.84 -0.36 2.26
C MET A 72 -9.88 0.74 2.53
N GLY A 73 -10.73 0.99 1.53
CA GLY A 73 -11.86 1.91 1.60
C GLY A 73 -11.47 3.39 1.54
N GLN A 74 -10.45 3.68 0.75
CA GLN A 74 -10.14 5.03 0.27
C GLN A 74 -11.29 5.50 -0.64
N GLN A 75 -11.59 6.80 -0.61
CA GLN A 75 -12.63 7.42 -1.44
C GLN A 75 -12.12 8.72 -2.06
N MET A 76 -10.80 8.80 -2.30
CA MET A 76 -10.15 9.99 -2.85
C MET A 76 -10.27 10.01 -4.37
N ASP A 77 -9.74 8.97 -5.03
CA ASP A 77 -9.66 8.91 -6.50
C ASP A 77 -9.71 7.46 -6.98
N LEU A 78 -10.00 7.25 -8.27
CA LEU A 78 -9.83 5.95 -8.91
C LEU A 78 -8.36 5.52 -8.87
N SER A 79 -8.11 4.27 -8.49
CA SER A 79 -6.76 3.73 -8.56
C SER A 79 -6.33 3.53 -10.02
N PHE A 80 -5.02 3.36 -10.25
CA PHE A 80 -4.54 3.02 -11.59
C PHE A 80 -5.19 1.73 -12.13
N ALA A 81 -5.41 0.73 -11.27
CA ALA A 81 -6.07 -0.51 -11.66
C ALA A 81 -7.56 -0.28 -12.00
N ASP A 82 -8.25 0.60 -11.28
CA ASP A 82 -9.64 0.99 -11.60
C ASP A 82 -9.70 1.65 -12.98
N LEU A 83 -8.80 2.61 -13.26
CA LEU A 83 -8.72 3.28 -14.57
C LEU A 83 -8.40 2.30 -15.70
N LYS A 84 -7.49 1.35 -15.47
CA LYS A 84 -7.15 0.30 -16.43
C LYS A 84 -8.33 -0.63 -16.71
N LEU A 85 -9.07 -1.02 -15.67
CA LEU A 85 -10.27 -1.86 -15.78
C LEU A 85 -11.33 -1.16 -16.65
N LEU A 86 -11.62 0.10 -16.36
CA LEU A 86 -12.56 0.92 -17.13
C LEU A 86 -12.10 1.08 -18.58
N ASN A 87 -10.82 1.38 -18.81
CA ASN A 87 -10.27 1.51 -20.15
C ASN A 87 -10.44 0.23 -20.97
N TYR A 88 -10.13 -0.92 -20.39
CA TYR A 88 -10.29 -2.20 -21.07
C TYR A 88 -11.76 -2.54 -21.33
N HIS A 89 -12.66 -2.17 -20.42
CA HIS A 89 -14.08 -2.44 -20.58
C HIS A 89 -14.74 -1.57 -21.66
N PHE A 90 -14.44 -0.26 -21.68
CA PHE A 90 -15.14 0.70 -22.54
C PHE A 90 -14.37 1.13 -23.79
N CYS A 91 -13.03 1.15 -23.75
CA CYS A 91 -12.21 1.74 -24.82
C CYS A 91 -11.53 0.71 -25.72
N ASN A 92 -11.42 -0.56 -25.31
CA ASN A 92 -10.68 -1.58 -26.06
C ASN A 92 -11.44 -2.10 -27.31
N LYS A 93 -12.68 -1.65 -27.54
CA LYS A 93 -13.53 -2.11 -28.66
C LYS A 93 -13.21 -1.45 -30.03
N SER A 94 -12.26 -0.51 -30.10
CA SER A 94 -11.98 0.27 -31.32
C SER A 94 -10.61 -0.01 -31.96
N SER A 95 -10.31 -1.27 -32.24
CA SER A 95 -9.26 -1.67 -33.19
C SER A 95 -9.86 -2.38 -34.40
N LYS A 96 -10.75 -1.69 -35.12
CA LYS A 96 -11.08 -2.03 -36.52
C LYS A 96 -10.09 -1.41 -37.52
N THR A 97 -9.18 -0.55 -37.06
CA THR A 97 -8.17 0.09 -37.90
C THR A 97 -6.82 -0.64 -37.79
N LYS A 98 -6.14 -0.79 -38.94
CA LYS A 98 -4.79 -1.38 -39.10
C LYS A 98 -3.67 -0.51 -38.47
N GLU A 99 -3.94 0.16 -37.36
CA GLU A 99 -2.97 1.01 -36.67
C GLU A 99 -1.93 0.14 -35.94
N LYS A 100 -0.66 0.54 -36.05
CA LYS A 100 0.46 -0.09 -35.35
C LYS A 100 0.21 -0.01 -33.84
N LYS A 101 -0.16 -1.14 -33.21
CA LYS A 101 -0.40 -1.20 -31.77
C LYS A 101 0.92 -1.06 -31.02
N ILE A 102 1.06 0.01 -30.25
CA ILE A 102 2.15 0.12 -29.27
C ILE A 102 1.95 -0.91 -28.17
N ASN A 103 3.06 -1.41 -27.60
CA ASN A 103 3.03 -2.35 -26.48
C ASN A 103 3.39 -1.63 -25.17
N CYS A 104 2.39 -1.41 -24.31
CA CYS A 104 2.60 -0.81 -22.99
C CYS A 104 3.17 -1.84 -22.01
N GLN A 105 4.33 -1.56 -21.44
CA GLN A 105 5.04 -2.48 -20.55
C GLN A 105 4.63 -2.31 -19.08
N ASN A 106 5.10 -3.23 -18.23
CA ASN A 106 5.01 -3.14 -16.77
C ASN A 106 3.59 -2.87 -16.22
N GLY A 107 2.56 -3.33 -16.92
CA GLY A 107 1.16 -3.15 -16.50
C GLY A 107 0.49 -1.88 -17.03
N GLY A 108 1.17 -1.08 -17.85
CA GLY A 108 0.57 0.07 -18.55
C GLY A 108 -0.53 -0.31 -19.54
N PHE A 109 -1.32 0.68 -19.94
CA PHE A 109 -2.36 0.51 -20.96
C PHE A 109 -2.38 1.68 -21.95
N ILE A 110 -2.93 1.46 -23.14
CA ILE A 110 -2.96 2.45 -24.22
C ILE A 110 -3.87 3.61 -23.80
N ASN A 111 -3.40 4.83 -24.00
CA ASN A 111 -4.21 6.02 -23.73
C ASN A 111 -5.38 6.06 -24.74
N PRO A 112 -6.65 6.09 -24.27
CA PRO A 112 -7.81 6.03 -25.16
C PRO A 112 -7.96 7.30 -26.02
N LYS A 113 -7.40 8.43 -25.60
CA LYS A 113 -7.41 9.69 -26.35
C LYS A 113 -6.23 9.81 -27.33
N ASN A 114 -5.13 9.10 -27.08
CA ASN A 114 -3.96 9.10 -27.93
C ASN A 114 -3.32 7.71 -27.97
N LYS A 115 -3.68 6.92 -28.98
CA LYS A 115 -3.28 5.51 -29.11
C LYS A 115 -1.77 5.30 -29.31
N SER A 116 -1.01 6.37 -29.54
CA SER A 116 0.46 6.36 -29.64
C SER A 116 1.15 6.57 -28.29
N LYS A 117 0.39 6.74 -27.19
CA LYS A 117 0.92 6.91 -25.83
C LYS A 117 0.35 5.85 -24.88
N CYS A 118 1.14 5.49 -23.88
CA CYS A 118 0.69 4.66 -22.76
C CYS A 118 0.40 5.52 -21.53
N ILE A 119 -0.57 5.08 -20.73
CA ILE A 119 -0.75 5.51 -19.34
C ILE A 119 -0.04 4.48 -18.46
N CYS A 120 0.86 4.96 -17.59
CA CYS A 120 1.80 4.11 -16.86
C CYS A 120 1.43 3.97 -15.38
N PRO A 121 1.62 2.78 -14.78
CA PRO A 121 1.47 2.61 -13.34
C PRO A 121 2.49 3.46 -12.59
N ASN A 122 2.20 3.75 -11.32
CA ASN A 122 3.05 4.58 -10.47
C ASN A 122 4.52 4.13 -10.53
N GLY A 123 5.38 5.13 -10.77
CA GLY A 123 6.84 5.04 -10.87
C GLY A 123 7.40 4.43 -12.17
N PHE A 124 6.56 4.06 -13.15
CA PHE A 124 6.98 3.83 -14.53
C PHE A 124 6.68 5.05 -15.39
N GLY A 125 7.54 5.29 -16.38
CA GLY A 125 7.49 6.46 -17.24
C GLY A 125 7.73 6.12 -18.71
N LEU A 126 7.97 7.15 -19.51
CA LEU A 126 8.13 7.03 -20.95
C LEU A 126 9.51 6.51 -21.36
N PRO A 127 9.63 5.89 -22.54
CA PRO A 127 8.53 5.52 -23.46
C PRO A 127 7.82 4.23 -23.01
N TYR A 128 6.51 4.15 -23.27
CA TYR A 128 5.67 2.96 -23.13
C TYR A 128 5.72 2.23 -21.78
N CYS A 129 5.99 2.94 -20.68
CA CYS A 129 6.09 2.38 -19.33
C CYS A 129 7.28 1.41 -19.16
N ALA A 130 8.24 1.42 -20.09
CA ALA A 130 9.39 0.52 -20.08
C ALA A 130 10.47 0.96 -19.08
N LYS A 131 10.56 2.27 -18.81
CA LYS A 131 11.55 2.87 -17.91
C LYS A 131 10.90 3.28 -16.60
N LEU A 132 11.70 3.38 -15.55
CA LEU A 132 11.29 4.05 -14.32
C LEU A 132 11.09 5.56 -14.57
N SER A 133 10.13 6.15 -13.87
CA SER A 133 9.98 7.60 -13.80
C SER A 133 11.22 8.23 -13.17
N LYS A 134 11.53 9.47 -13.57
CA LYS A 134 12.69 10.20 -13.07
C LYS A 134 12.67 10.27 -11.54
N ASN A 135 13.80 9.95 -10.93
CA ASN A 135 14.03 10.14 -9.51
C ASN A 135 14.47 11.56 -9.22
N SER A 136 14.20 12.03 -8.00
CA SER A 136 14.85 13.21 -7.46
C SER A 136 16.37 13.05 -7.49
N ASP A 137 17.09 14.13 -7.81
CA ASP A 137 18.54 14.10 -7.95
C ASP A 137 19.23 13.84 -6.59
N GLU A 138 18.53 14.08 -5.48
CA GLU A 138 18.95 13.86 -4.09
C GLU A 138 18.90 12.39 -3.65
N CYS A 139 18.27 11.50 -4.42
CA CYS A 139 18.22 10.07 -4.11
C CYS A 139 19.64 9.53 -3.90
N LYS A 140 19.87 8.84 -2.78
CA LYS A 140 21.21 8.37 -2.39
C LYS A 140 21.72 7.31 -3.34
N ASN A 141 20.87 6.35 -3.69
CA ASN A 141 21.21 5.39 -4.72
C ASN A 141 20.93 5.97 -6.11
N LYS A 142 22.02 6.26 -6.84
CA LYS A 142 21.98 6.82 -8.21
C LYS A 142 21.55 5.82 -9.27
N ASN A 143 21.75 4.52 -9.03
CA ASN A 143 21.27 3.48 -9.95
C ASN A 143 19.89 2.98 -9.48
N PRO A 144 18.79 3.32 -10.19
CA PRO A 144 17.46 2.90 -9.79
C PRO A 144 17.16 1.43 -10.11
N TYR A 145 18.01 0.74 -10.90
CA TYR A 145 17.88 -0.67 -11.24
C TYR A 145 18.81 -1.52 -10.37
N ILE A 146 18.23 -2.25 -9.42
CA ILE A 146 18.97 -3.03 -8.44
C ILE A 146 18.88 -4.50 -8.83
N ASN A 147 19.97 -5.07 -9.33
CA ASN A 147 20.06 -6.49 -9.65
C ASN A 147 20.60 -7.26 -8.44
N LEU A 148 19.82 -8.20 -7.92
CA LEU A 148 20.24 -9.11 -6.85
C LEU A 148 21.00 -10.29 -7.46
N ASN A 149 22.01 -10.78 -6.73
CA ASN A 149 22.71 -12.03 -7.03
C ASN A 149 22.32 -13.09 -6.00
N SER A 150 22.19 -14.35 -6.43
CA SER A 150 21.92 -15.50 -5.56
C SER A 150 23.02 -15.78 -4.55
N THR A 151 24.27 -15.40 -4.85
CA THR A 151 25.43 -15.60 -3.94
C THR A 151 25.53 -14.53 -2.85
N VAL A 152 24.93 -13.35 -3.06
CA VAL A 152 24.99 -12.23 -2.11
C VAL A 152 23.92 -12.41 -1.03
N MET A 153 24.35 -12.40 0.24
CA MET A 153 23.44 -12.68 1.36
C MET A 153 22.33 -11.65 1.52
N ASN A 154 22.61 -10.33 1.49
CA ASN A 154 21.59 -9.28 1.59
C ASN A 154 22.09 -7.96 0.97
N ILE A 155 21.24 -7.24 0.25
CA ILE A 155 21.45 -5.82 -0.14
C ILE A 155 20.61 -4.93 0.78
N THR A 156 21.18 -3.82 1.24
CA THR A 156 20.43 -2.79 1.99
C THR A 156 20.06 -1.64 1.07
N LEU A 157 18.76 -1.31 1.00
CA LEU A 157 18.24 -0.14 0.30
C LEU A 157 17.60 0.80 1.31
N LYS A 158 18.06 2.05 1.35
CA LYS A 158 17.58 3.06 2.30
C LYS A 158 17.64 4.46 1.68
N GLU A 159 16.67 5.28 2.00
CA GLU A 159 16.64 6.71 1.65
C GLU A 159 16.17 7.51 2.87
N ASN A 160 16.53 8.79 2.93
CA ASN A 160 16.01 9.71 3.94
C ASN A 160 16.03 11.18 3.47
N GLY A 161 14.92 11.86 3.67
CA GLY A 161 14.75 13.26 3.27
C GLY A 161 13.45 13.51 2.52
N ASN A 162 13.28 14.75 2.10
CA ASN A 162 12.09 15.25 1.41
C ASN A 162 12.24 15.18 -0.11
N TYR A 163 12.29 13.97 -0.64
CA TYR A 163 12.43 13.73 -2.07
C TYR A 163 11.79 12.38 -2.48
N SER A 164 11.70 12.13 -3.78
CA SER A 164 11.00 10.98 -4.34
C SER A 164 11.93 10.08 -5.13
N CYS A 165 11.95 8.80 -4.78
CA CYS A 165 12.79 7.80 -5.44
C CYS A 165 11.96 6.59 -5.87
N ASN A 166 12.28 6.03 -7.03
CA ASN A 166 11.72 4.81 -7.59
C ASN A 166 12.88 3.84 -7.83
N TYR A 167 12.73 2.60 -7.35
CA TYR A 167 13.69 1.53 -7.57
C TYR A 167 12.98 0.31 -8.13
N LEU A 168 13.60 -0.33 -9.13
CA LEU A 168 13.19 -1.64 -9.62
C LEU A 168 14.24 -2.66 -9.21
N VAL A 169 13.86 -3.54 -8.30
CA VAL A 169 14.69 -4.64 -7.82
C VAL A 169 14.38 -5.87 -8.67
N LYS A 170 15.41 -6.49 -9.25
CA LYS A 170 15.30 -7.69 -10.05
C LYS A 170 16.19 -8.80 -9.47
N ALA A 171 15.61 -9.95 -9.19
CA ALA A 171 16.32 -11.19 -8.89
C ALA A 171 16.51 -12.02 -10.17
N PRO A 172 17.38 -13.04 -10.15
CA PRO A 172 17.50 -14.00 -11.24
C PRO A 172 16.16 -14.64 -11.61
N GLU A 173 16.04 -15.08 -12.85
CA GLU A 173 14.82 -15.73 -13.33
C GLU A 173 14.52 -17.00 -12.52
N GLY A 174 13.25 -17.29 -12.30
CA GLY A 174 12.83 -18.39 -11.41
C GLY A 174 13.02 -18.14 -9.91
N GLN A 175 13.56 -17.00 -9.49
CA GLN A 175 13.70 -16.64 -8.07
C GLN A 175 12.63 -15.66 -7.59
N ARG A 176 12.54 -15.50 -6.27
CA ARG A 176 11.70 -14.53 -5.57
C ARG A 176 12.59 -13.63 -4.71
N ILE A 177 12.04 -12.53 -4.23
CA ILE A 177 12.74 -11.55 -3.40
C ILE A 177 12.13 -11.60 -2.00
N LYS A 178 12.95 -11.94 -1.00
CA LYS A 178 12.62 -11.69 0.41
C LYS A 178 12.94 -10.24 0.74
N ILE A 179 11.99 -9.55 1.35
CA ILE A 179 12.08 -8.15 1.75
C ILE A 179 11.89 -8.11 3.26
N LEU A 180 12.90 -7.64 3.97
CA LEU A 180 12.81 -7.33 5.39
C LEU A 180 12.77 -5.81 5.56
N LEU A 181 11.61 -5.29 5.94
CA LEU A 181 11.44 -3.90 6.35
C LEU A 181 12.11 -3.69 7.70
N LYS A 182 13.22 -2.96 7.72
CA LYS A 182 13.87 -2.58 8.98
C LYS A 182 13.17 -1.39 9.61
N GLU A 183 12.91 -0.36 8.81
CA GLU A 183 12.32 0.89 9.29
C GLU A 183 11.56 1.58 8.16
N VAL A 184 10.42 2.18 8.51
CA VAL A 184 9.77 3.27 7.80
C VAL A 184 9.44 4.32 8.84
N ASN A 185 9.76 5.56 8.52
CA ASN A 185 9.29 6.72 9.26
C ASN A 185 8.85 7.74 8.21
N THR A 186 7.55 7.88 7.98
CA THR A 186 6.97 8.85 7.06
C THR A 186 5.83 9.59 7.77
N LYS A 187 5.19 10.54 7.08
CA LYS A 187 4.05 11.27 7.65
C LYS A 187 2.89 10.30 7.86
N ALA A 188 2.41 10.21 9.10
CA ALA A 188 1.22 9.42 9.42
C ALA A 188 -0.02 10.01 8.73
N VAL A 189 -0.99 9.14 8.43
CA VAL A 189 -2.27 9.57 7.85
C VAL A 189 -3.08 10.37 8.86
N LYS A 190 -3.89 11.32 8.38
CA LYS A 190 -4.85 12.04 9.23
C LYS A 190 -6.01 11.11 9.61
N LYS A 191 -6.75 11.45 10.68
CA LYS A 191 -7.96 10.71 11.07
C LYS A 191 -8.94 10.63 9.89
N GLY A 192 -9.39 9.43 9.57
CA GLY A 192 -10.32 9.16 8.46
C GLY A 192 -9.64 8.98 7.09
N GLN A 193 -8.39 9.39 6.93
CA GLN A 193 -7.62 9.19 5.70
C GLN A 193 -7.02 7.77 5.67
N LYS A 194 -7.03 7.16 4.50
CA LYS A 194 -6.38 5.86 4.26
C LYS A 194 -4.95 6.04 3.79
N CYS A 195 -4.11 5.04 4.03
CA CYS A 195 -2.77 5.05 3.48
C CYS A 195 -2.85 4.79 1.96
N SER A 196 -2.26 5.68 1.19
CA SER A 196 -2.35 5.68 -0.27
C SER A 196 -0.94 5.71 -0.89
N PRO A 197 -0.82 5.39 -2.19
CA PRO A 197 0.35 5.79 -2.97
C PRO A 197 0.66 7.28 -2.78
N GLU A 198 1.91 7.68 -3.02
CA GLU A 198 2.34 9.09 -2.90
C GLU A 198 2.34 9.68 -1.47
N MET A 199 2.12 8.87 -0.43
CA MET A 199 2.11 9.32 0.98
C MET A 199 3.27 8.82 1.84
N GLY A 200 4.08 7.89 1.36
CA GLY A 200 5.17 7.30 2.14
C GLY A 200 5.98 6.29 1.33
N LEU A 201 6.09 5.07 1.83
CA LEU A 201 6.73 3.97 1.12
C LEU A 201 5.66 3.08 0.46
N GLU A 202 5.78 2.81 -0.83
CA GLU A 202 4.99 1.81 -1.54
C GLU A 202 5.91 0.66 -2.02
N ILE A 203 5.52 -0.57 -1.71
CA ILE A 203 6.24 -1.79 -2.13
C ILE A 203 5.32 -2.62 -3.03
N LYS A 204 5.56 -2.58 -4.35
CA LYS A 204 4.87 -3.47 -5.30
C LYS A 204 5.64 -4.79 -5.40
N HIS A 205 5.23 -5.77 -4.60
CA HIS A 205 5.87 -7.09 -4.52
C HIS A 205 5.09 -8.21 -5.23
N ARG A 206 3.97 -7.87 -5.87
CA ARG A 206 3.11 -8.81 -6.61
C ARG A 206 3.47 -8.80 -8.10
N SER A 207 2.99 -9.81 -8.85
CA SER A 207 3.36 -10.00 -10.26
C SER A 207 2.82 -8.91 -11.18
N ASP A 208 1.68 -8.30 -10.84
CA ASP A 208 1.09 -7.19 -11.58
C ASP A 208 1.41 -5.87 -10.87
N PHE A 209 1.96 -4.90 -11.62
CA PHE A 209 2.31 -3.57 -11.12
C PHE A 209 1.18 -2.54 -11.29
N ALA A 210 0.09 -2.87 -11.98
CA ALA A 210 -1.05 -1.96 -12.15
C ALA A 210 -1.74 -1.63 -10.81
N PRO A 211 -2.13 -2.59 -9.95
CA PRO A 211 -2.67 -2.30 -8.62
C PRO A 211 -1.69 -1.57 -7.72
N ALA A 212 -2.19 -0.82 -6.74
CA ALA A 212 -1.34 -0.26 -5.70
C ALA A 212 -0.54 -1.35 -4.97
N GLY A 213 0.72 -1.05 -4.67
CA GLY A 213 1.57 -1.88 -3.83
C GLY A 213 1.17 -1.80 -2.36
N LEU A 214 1.95 -2.40 -1.48
CA LEU A 214 1.78 -2.18 -0.04
C LEU A 214 2.24 -0.77 0.33
N CYS A 215 1.32 0.12 0.68
CA CYS A 215 1.60 1.46 1.15
C CYS A 215 1.80 1.48 2.67
N LEU A 216 2.87 2.13 3.12
CA LEU A 216 3.26 2.27 4.53
C LEU A 216 3.43 3.76 4.86
N CYS A 217 2.43 4.32 5.54
CA CYS A 217 2.31 5.73 5.91
C CYS A 217 2.43 5.91 7.43
N GLY A 218 3.50 6.52 7.92
CA GLY A 218 3.78 6.59 9.36
C GLY A 218 4.99 5.75 9.75
N ARG A 219 4.89 5.02 10.86
CA ARG A 219 6.00 4.27 11.44
C ARG A 219 5.75 2.77 11.38
N TYR A 220 6.67 2.06 10.75
CA TYR A 220 6.61 0.59 10.63
C TYR A 220 8.02 0.01 10.78
N SER A 221 8.13 -1.18 11.34
CA SER A 221 9.39 -1.90 11.48
C SER A 221 9.15 -3.41 11.50
N ASN A 222 10.20 -4.18 11.25
CA ASN A 222 10.23 -5.65 11.35
C ASN A 222 9.17 -6.39 10.50
N LEU A 223 8.72 -5.81 9.39
CA LEU A 223 7.81 -6.49 8.46
C LEU A 223 8.60 -7.38 7.50
N LYS A 224 8.09 -8.59 7.27
CA LYS A 224 8.66 -9.56 6.33
C LYS A 224 7.69 -9.73 5.17
N LEU A 225 8.22 -9.64 3.95
CA LEU A 225 7.46 -9.85 2.73
C LEU A 225 8.25 -10.79 1.80
N LYS A 226 7.52 -11.54 0.98
CA LYS A 226 8.07 -12.36 -0.11
C LYS A 226 7.37 -11.96 -1.40
N SER A 227 8.12 -11.53 -2.41
CA SER A 227 7.53 -11.16 -3.70
C SER A 227 6.89 -12.38 -4.38
N LYS A 228 5.92 -12.20 -5.28
CA LYS A 228 5.32 -13.33 -6.06
C LYS A 228 6.17 -13.72 -7.28
N GLY A 229 6.94 -12.78 -7.83
CA GLY A 229 7.87 -13.01 -8.94
C GLY A 229 9.30 -12.54 -8.62
N ASN A 230 10.14 -12.43 -9.64
CA ASN A 230 11.53 -12.00 -9.52
C ASN A 230 11.71 -10.47 -9.57
N LYS A 231 10.63 -9.68 -9.68
CA LYS A 231 10.68 -8.22 -9.68
C LYS A 231 9.90 -7.64 -8.50
N VAL A 232 10.44 -6.59 -7.91
CA VAL A 232 9.81 -5.77 -6.87
C VAL A 232 10.08 -4.32 -7.18
N MET A 233 9.07 -3.48 -7.05
CA MET A 233 9.24 -2.04 -7.17
C MET A 233 9.08 -1.36 -5.82
N ILE A 234 10.02 -0.46 -5.51
CA ILE A 234 10.04 0.32 -4.27
C ILE A 234 9.87 1.79 -4.66
N LEU A 235 8.81 2.43 -4.16
CA LEU A 235 8.55 3.84 -4.37
C LEU A 235 8.59 4.55 -3.03
N TYR A 236 9.52 5.49 -2.89
CA TYR A 236 9.65 6.33 -1.70
C TYR A 236 9.21 7.75 -2.02
N ARG A 237 8.41 8.33 -1.13
CA ARG A 237 7.82 9.67 -1.24
C ARG A 237 8.01 10.40 0.08
N GLY A 238 9.21 10.95 0.25
CA GLY A 238 9.53 11.83 1.35
C GLY A 238 8.73 13.13 1.28
N LYS A 239 8.20 13.59 2.42
CA LYS A 239 7.46 14.86 2.58
C LYS A 239 8.01 15.68 3.75
N GLY A 240 9.18 15.31 4.25
CA GLY A 240 9.82 15.89 5.43
C GLY A 240 11.24 15.34 5.57
N GLU A 241 12.11 16.13 6.19
CA GLU A 241 13.56 15.84 6.25
C GLU A 241 13.90 14.57 7.01
N PHE A 242 13.09 14.23 8.02
CA PHE A 242 13.24 13.02 8.83
C PHE A 242 12.50 11.81 8.27
N ASN A 243 11.83 11.97 7.12
CA ASN A 243 11.22 10.83 6.46
C ASN A 243 12.31 9.88 5.98
N LYS A 244 12.10 8.58 6.13
CA LYS A 244 13.08 7.56 5.74
C LYS A 244 12.46 6.19 5.59
N PHE A 245 13.19 5.32 4.90
CA PHE A 245 12.96 3.89 4.94
C PHE A 245 14.28 3.12 4.89
N SER A 246 14.25 1.86 5.33
CA SER A 246 15.36 0.92 5.23
C SER A 246 14.84 -0.50 5.01
N LEU A 247 15.32 -1.15 3.95
CA LEU A 247 15.01 -2.53 3.57
C LEU A 247 16.28 -3.36 3.52
N ARG A 248 16.18 -4.63 3.88
CA ARG A 248 17.11 -5.68 3.44
C ARG A 248 16.44 -6.56 2.40
N LEU A 249 17.12 -6.78 1.28
CA LEU A 249 16.63 -7.49 0.11
C LEU A 249 17.52 -8.70 -0.16
N LYS A 250 16.92 -9.85 -0.43
CA LYS A 250 17.63 -11.09 -0.77
C LYS A 250 16.89 -11.87 -1.85
N ALA A 251 17.63 -12.35 -2.85
CA ALA A 251 17.11 -13.30 -3.83
C ALA A 251 17.05 -14.71 -3.21
N VAL A 252 15.93 -15.41 -3.42
CA VAL A 252 15.72 -16.77 -2.92
C VAL A 252 15.09 -17.65 -4.00
N PRO A 253 15.40 -18.96 -4.04
CA PRO A 253 14.73 -19.89 -4.95
C PRO A 253 13.21 -19.87 -4.77
N ARG A 254 12.49 -20.13 -5.87
CA ARG A 254 11.05 -20.40 -5.82
C ARG A 254 10.87 -21.84 -5.33
N THR A 255 10.42 -22.01 -4.10
CA THR A 255 10.07 -23.32 -3.56
C THR A 255 8.80 -23.83 -4.26
N ASN A 256 8.83 -25.06 -4.80
CA ASN A 256 7.73 -25.71 -5.51
C ASN A 256 6.72 -26.42 -4.59
N GLY A 257 6.86 -26.31 -3.27
CA GLY A 257 5.91 -26.90 -2.33
C GLY A 257 4.63 -26.06 -2.22
N THR A 258 3.50 -26.74 -2.11
CA THR A 258 2.26 -26.26 -1.50
C THR A 258 2.58 -25.62 -0.14
N GLU A 259 2.96 -24.34 -0.16
CA GLU A 259 2.82 -23.46 1.00
C GLU A 259 1.31 -23.35 1.23
N SER A 260 0.75 -24.33 1.95
CA SER A 260 -0.53 -24.17 2.65
C SER A 260 -0.47 -22.81 3.33
N GLU A 261 -1.41 -21.95 3.00
CA GLU A 261 -1.57 -20.58 3.48
C GLU A 261 -1.96 -20.58 4.99
N ALA A 262 -1.15 -21.21 5.83
CA ALA A 262 -1.31 -21.27 7.27
C ALA A 262 -0.56 -20.08 7.91
N LYS A 263 -1.32 -19.02 8.17
CA LYS A 263 -1.14 -18.02 9.24
C LYS A 263 0.32 -17.74 9.65
N GLU A 264 1.04 -16.93 8.87
CA GLU A 264 2.20 -16.21 9.41
C GLU A 264 1.69 -15.06 10.30
N THR A 265 1.38 -15.39 11.56
CA THR A 265 0.87 -14.45 12.56
C THR A 265 1.98 -13.47 12.92
N THR A 266 2.02 -12.33 12.24
CA THR A 266 2.91 -11.23 12.62
C THR A 266 2.32 -10.54 13.84
N GLN A 267 2.92 -10.76 15.01
CA GLN A 267 2.57 -10.03 16.23
C GLN A 267 2.80 -8.53 16.03
N VAL A 268 1.74 -7.75 16.23
CA VAL A 268 1.77 -6.29 16.19
C VAL A 268 2.25 -5.80 17.56
N VAL A 269 3.47 -5.26 17.63
CA VAL A 269 3.89 -4.43 18.77
C VAL A 269 3.46 -3.01 18.47
N THR A 270 2.25 -2.64 18.89
CA THR A 270 1.81 -1.24 18.94
C THR A 270 2.29 -0.68 20.28
N THR A 271 3.37 0.12 20.28
CA THR A 271 3.71 0.93 21.46
C THR A 271 2.74 2.10 21.56
N THR A 272 1.73 1.94 22.42
CA THR A 272 0.83 3.03 22.82
C THR A 272 1.61 3.99 23.72
N THR A 273 1.82 5.21 23.25
CA THR A 273 2.32 6.31 24.09
C THR A 273 1.29 6.60 25.18
N LYS A 274 1.58 6.27 26.44
CA LYS A 274 0.80 6.75 27.58
C LYS A 274 0.91 8.27 27.62
N LYS A 275 -0.21 8.98 27.40
CA LYS A 275 -0.39 10.35 27.87
C LYS A 275 -0.42 10.29 29.40
N GLU A 276 0.63 10.77 30.05
CA GLU A 276 0.55 11.11 31.47
C GLU A 276 -0.36 12.32 31.64
N THR A 277 -1.45 12.08 32.37
CA THR A 277 -2.44 13.08 32.74
C THR A 277 -1.94 13.81 33.97
N THR A 278 -1.29 14.95 33.79
CA THR A 278 -0.94 15.87 34.90
C THR A 278 -2.17 16.65 35.35
N ILE A 279 -3.12 15.96 36.00
CA ILE A 279 -4.20 16.59 36.78
C ILE A 279 -3.87 16.33 38.25
N LYS A 280 -3.02 17.16 38.84
CA LYS A 280 -2.87 17.40 40.29
C LYS A 280 -1.80 18.47 40.51
N LYS A 281 -2.15 19.74 40.21
CA LYS A 281 -1.55 20.98 40.76
C LYS A 281 -2.18 22.21 40.08
N LYS A 282 -3.50 22.37 40.24
CA LYS A 282 -4.20 23.64 39.93
C LYS A 282 -5.36 23.94 40.88
N LYS A 283 -5.33 23.37 42.10
CA LYS A 283 -6.31 23.65 43.17
C LYS A 283 -5.73 24.32 44.43
N GLU A 284 -4.45 24.73 44.43
CA GLU A 284 -3.84 25.42 45.58
C GLU A 284 -3.39 26.87 45.32
N VAL A 285 -3.63 27.44 44.14
CA VAL A 285 -3.29 28.85 43.85
C VAL A 285 -4.53 29.76 43.71
N LYS A 286 -5.74 29.23 43.93
CA LYS A 286 -6.99 30.03 43.93
C LYS A 286 -7.67 30.14 45.31
N LYS A 287 -6.88 30.13 46.40
CA LYS A 287 -7.39 30.33 47.76
C LYS A 287 -6.58 31.32 48.62
N LYS A 288 -5.75 32.18 48.00
CA LYS A 288 -5.03 33.26 48.71
C LYS A 288 -5.38 34.70 48.29
N ASP A 289 -6.20 34.92 47.27
CA ASP A 289 -6.61 36.28 46.84
C ASP A 289 -8.06 36.66 47.14
N GLN A 290 -8.70 36.02 48.14
CA GLN A 290 -10.03 36.44 48.65
C GLN A 290 -10.08 36.55 50.18
N LYS A 291 -8.96 36.90 50.82
CA LYS A 291 -8.91 37.31 52.24
C LYS A 291 -7.94 38.48 52.45
N LYS A 292 -8.09 39.54 51.67
CA LYS A 292 -7.60 40.89 51.98
C LYS A 292 -8.60 41.91 51.43
N ASP A 293 -9.84 41.87 51.93
CA ASP A 293 -10.82 42.97 51.82
C ASP A 293 -11.97 42.82 52.82
N LYS A 294 -11.64 42.40 54.06
CA LYS A 294 -12.51 42.54 55.24
C LYS A 294 -11.65 42.75 56.49
N LYS A 295 -11.05 43.94 56.59
CA LYS A 295 -10.62 44.60 57.83
C LYS A 295 -10.34 46.09 57.52
N LYS A 296 -11.42 46.81 57.21
CA LYS A 296 -11.57 48.25 57.41
C LYS A 296 -13.00 48.46 57.89
N ASN A 297 -13.13 48.37 59.22
CA ASN A 297 -14.05 49.02 60.15
C ASN A 297 -13.78 48.36 61.50
#